data_AF-K1WW37-F1
#
_entry.id   AF-K1WW37-F1
#
_cell.length_a   1.000
_cell.length_b   1.000
_cell.length_c   1.000
_cell.angle_alpha   90.00
_cell.angle_beta   90.00
_cell.angle_gamma   90.00
#
_symmetry.space_group_name_H-M   'P 1'
#
loop_
_entity.id
_entity.type
_entity.pdbx_description
1 polymer ?
#
loop_
_entity_poly.entity_id
_entity_poly.type
_entity_poly.pdbx_seq_one_letter_code
_entity_poly.pdbx_strand_id
1 'polypeptide(L)'
;MLTVQSFFDLADFPHRDFFEPGAHVWQPLNGLKKYMDNCPYPVLDRACIGDGIPLTGHVILYEGKAFPATNAQIVFGDATKGKLQVTMDGRMLEGASVIMAGAVLMGDRIAIGRGVLVETGAMIKSPAIIGDMSEVRQGAYLRGYCLAG
;
A
#
# COMPACT_ATOMS: atom_id res chain seq x y z
N MET A 1 -16.22 -2.41 -28.10
CA MET A 1 -15.78 -3.70 -27.54
C MET A 1 -15.30 -3.43 -26.11
N LEU A 2 -15.51 -4.33 -25.14
CA LEU A 2 -15.14 -4.10 -23.73
C LEU A 2 -13.65 -4.34 -23.49
N THR A 3 -12.80 -3.52 -24.11
CA THR A 3 -11.34 -3.67 -24.07
C THR A 3 -10.72 -2.89 -22.90
N VAL A 4 -9.50 -3.24 -22.53
CA VAL A 4 -8.68 -2.51 -21.54
C VAL A 4 -8.69 -1.01 -21.79
N GLN A 5 -8.37 -0.53 -23.00
CA GLN A 5 -8.30 0.90 -23.30
C GLN A 5 -9.66 1.61 -23.30
N SER A 6 -10.77 0.85 -23.29
CA SER A 6 -12.11 1.43 -23.17
C SER A 6 -12.47 1.80 -21.73
N PHE A 7 -11.76 1.26 -20.74
CA PHE A 7 -12.09 1.39 -19.30
C PHE A 7 -10.96 1.97 -18.46
N PHE A 8 -9.70 1.78 -18.88
CA PHE A 8 -8.54 2.20 -18.10
C PHE A 8 -7.67 3.16 -18.89
N ASP A 9 -7.30 4.26 -18.24
CA ASP A 9 -6.13 5.04 -18.61
C ASP A 9 -4.91 4.45 -17.89
N LEU A 10 -3.92 4.03 -18.66
CA LEU A 10 -2.72 3.35 -18.16
C LEU A 10 -1.46 4.22 -18.26
N ALA A 11 -1.58 5.48 -18.68
CA ALA A 11 -0.43 6.37 -18.92
C ALA A 11 0.46 6.50 -17.68
N ASP A 12 -0.17 6.64 -16.52
CA ASP A 12 0.47 6.87 -15.22
C ASP A 12 0.35 5.67 -14.26
N PHE A 13 -0.03 4.49 -14.78
CA PHE A 13 -0.18 3.29 -13.95
C PHE A 13 1.13 2.47 -13.90
N PRO A 14 1.75 2.26 -12.73
CA PRO A 14 3.03 1.55 -12.62
C PRO A 14 2.99 0.10 -13.12
N HIS A 15 1.81 -0.53 -13.08
CA HIS A 15 1.62 -1.92 -13.50
C HIS A 15 0.99 -2.02 -14.91
N ARG A 16 1.19 -1.01 -15.78
CA ARG A 16 0.63 -1.00 -17.15
C ARG A 16 0.94 -2.27 -17.95
N ASP A 17 2.12 -2.86 -17.76
CA ASP A 17 2.58 -4.04 -18.50
C ASP A 17 1.77 -5.31 -18.16
N PHE A 18 1.00 -5.27 -17.08
CA PHE A 18 0.04 -6.32 -16.75
C PHE A 18 -1.20 -6.30 -17.66
N PHE A 19 -1.47 -5.18 -18.30
CA PHE A 19 -2.66 -4.97 -19.12
C PHE A 19 -2.31 -5.02 -20.61
N GLU A 20 -2.78 -6.05 -21.29
CA GLU A 20 -2.57 -6.20 -22.74
C GLU A 20 -3.50 -5.27 -23.55
N PRO A 21 -2.95 -4.39 -24.41
CA PRO A 21 -3.74 -3.55 -25.29
C PRO A 21 -4.66 -4.39 -26.19
N GLY A 22 -5.94 -4.04 -26.26
CA GLY A 22 -6.94 -4.70 -27.10
C GLY A 22 -7.57 -5.96 -26.49
N ALA A 23 -7.01 -6.50 -25.40
CA ALA A 23 -7.62 -7.60 -24.65
C ALA A 23 -8.91 -7.13 -23.94
N HIS A 24 -9.76 -8.08 -23.57
CA HIS A 24 -10.93 -7.79 -22.73
C HIS A 24 -10.50 -7.33 -21.34
N VAL A 25 -11.25 -6.39 -20.76
CA VAL A 25 -10.90 -5.71 -19.49
C VAL A 25 -10.67 -6.65 -18.30
N TRP A 26 -11.28 -7.84 -18.29
CA TRP A 26 -11.11 -8.85 -17.22
C TRP A 26 -9.99 -9.87 -17.48
N GLN A 27 -9.40 -9.92 -18.68
CA GLN A 27 -8.34 -10.89 -19.00
C GLN A 27 -7.13 -10.84 -18.06
N PRO A 28 -6.64 -9.66 -17.62
CA PRO A 28 -5.52 -9.59 -16.69
C PRO A 28 -5.77 -10.39 -15.40
N LEU A 29 -7.02 -10.48 -14.90
CA LEU A 29 -7.34 -11.20 -13.67
C LEU A 29 -6.87 -12.68 -13.69
N ASN A 30 -6.81 -13.30 -14.87
CA ASN A 30 -6.32 -14.67 -15.03
C ASN A 30 -4.81 -14.79 -14.72
N GLY A 31 -4.04 -13.74 -14.98
CA GLY A 31 -2.59 -13.67 -14.78
C GLY A 31 -2.15 -13.03 -13.46
N LEU A 32 -3.08 -12.47 -12.68
CA LEU A 32 -2.75 -11.62 -11.52
C LEU A 32 -1.79 -12.28 -10.53
N LYS A 33 -2.01 -13.56 -10.20
CA LYS A 33 -1.15 -14.28 -9.23
C LYS A 33 0.29 -14.38 -9.73
N LYS A 34 0.46 -14.88 -10.96
CA LYS A 34 1.77 -15.00 -11.59
C LYS A 34 2.48 -13.65 -11.72
N TYR A 35 1.72 -12.59 -12.04
CA TYR A 35 2.26 -11.24 -12.09
C TYR A 35 2.80 -10.79 -10.72
N MET A 36 1.97 -10.90 -9.67
CA MET A 36 2.33 -10.51 -8.32
C MET A 36 3.44 -11.37 -7.71
N ASP A 37 3.55 -12.65 -8.06
CA ASP A 37 4.62 -13.53 -7.60
C ASP A 37 6.01 -13.11 -8.13
N ASN A 38 6.04 -12.42 -9.28
CA ASN A 38 7.26 -11.90 -9.89
C ASN A 38 7.54 -10.42 -9.55
N CYS A 39 6.65 -9.76 -8.81
CA CYS A 39 6.88 -8.38 -8.39
C CYS A 39 7.93 -8.31 -7.28
N PRO A 40 8.76 -7.24 -7.24
CA PRO A 40 9.62 -6.99 -6.09
C PRO A 40 8.78 -6.54 -4.90
N TYR A 41 9.09 -7.06 -3.71
CA TYR A 41 8.51 -6.61 -2.44
C TYR A 41 9.61 -6.02 -1.56
N PRO A 42 9.39 -4.87 -0.92
CA PRO A 42 10.33 -4.32 0.05
C PRO A 42 10.44 -5.25 1.26
N VAL A 43 11.61 -5.28 1.90
CA VAL A 43 11.79 -5.99 3.17
C VAL A 43 11.02 -5.25 4.25
N LEU A 44 10.06 -5.94 4.88
CA LEU A 44 9.36 -5.41 6.04
C LEU A 44 10.25 -5.51 7.27
N ASP A 45 10.46 -4.38 7.96
CA ASP A 45 11.15 -4.37 9.25
C ASP A 45 10.29 -5.06 10.32
N ARG A 46 10.64 -6.30 10.66
CA ARG A 46 9.93 -7.12 11.65
C ARG A 46 10.12 -6.66 13.09
N ALA A 47 11.07 -5.77 13.37
CA ALA A 47 11.16 -5.13 14.67
C ALA A 47 10.06 -4.06 14.83
N CYS A 48 9.72 -3.36 13.75
CA CYS A 48 8.66 -2.35 13.74
C CYS A 48 7.27 -2.95 13.44
N ILE A 49 7.20 -4.00 12.59
CA ILE A 49 5.97 -4.58 12.06
C ILE A 49 5.96 -6.10 12.30
N GLY A 50 5.38 -6.50 13.43
CA GLY A 50 5.20 -7.90 13.78
C GLY A 50 4.37 -8.66 12.74
N ASP A 51 4.65 -9.96 12.57
CA ASP A 51 3.92 -10.81 11.63
C ASP A 51 2.60 -11.32 12.24
N GLY A 52 1.48 -10.84 11.72
CA GLY A 52 0.15 -11.23 12.20
C GLY A 52 -0.20 -10.68 13.59
N ILE A 53 0.58 -9.73 14.11
CA ILE A 53 0.40 -9.13 15.43
C ILE A 53 -0.09 -7.68 15.24
N PRO A 54 -1.17 -7.25 15.91
CA PRO A 54 -1.61 -5.85 15.86
C PRO A 54 -0.49 -4.90 16.31
N LEU A 55 -0.25 -3.85 15.53
CA LEU A 55 0.74 -2.83 15.87
C LEU A 55 0.40 -2.14 17.20
N THR A 56 1.36 -2.02 18.10
CA THR A 56 1.15 -1.35 19.40
C THR A 56 1.20 0.17 19.31
N GLY A 57 1.74 0.72 18.21
CA GLY A 57 1.85 2.14 17.92
C GLY A 57 1.81 2.40 16.42
N HIS A 58 1.72 3.67 16.03
CA HIS A 58 1.81 4.05 14.61
C HIS A 58 3.23 3.79 14.09
N VAL A 59 3.32 3.30 12.86
CA VAL A 59 4.58 3.07 12.14
C VAL A 59 4.59 3.98 10.92
N ILE A 60 5.70 4.66 10.70
CA ILE A 60 5.96 5.44 9.49
C ILE A 60 6.81 4.61 8.55
N LEU A 61 6.45 4.58 7.27
CA LEU A 61 7.28 4.09 6.19
C LEU A 61 7.79 5.28 5.38
N TYR A 62 9.12 5.42 5.29
CA TYR A 62 9.75 6.51 4.54
C TYR A 62 11.13 6.07 4.02
N GLU A 63 11.40 6.31 2.73
CA GLU A 63 12.67 5.95 2.06
C GLU A 63 13.14 4.50 2.30
N GLY A 64 12.19 3.56 2.25
CA GLY A 64 12.47 2.13 2.45
C GLY A 64 12.75 1.71 3.90
N LYS A 65 12.55 2.60 4.87
CA LYS A 65 12.69 2.33 6.30
C LYS A 65 11.34 2.39 6.98
N ALA A 66 11.16 1.53 7.99
CA ALA A 66 10.06 1.62 8.93
C ALA A 66 10.59 2.10 10.29
N PHE A 67 9.83 2.95 10.97
CA PHE A 67 10.16 3.37 12.33
C PHE A 67 8.91 3.82 13.10
N PRO A 68 8.93 3.77 14.45
CA PRO A 68 7.81 4.23 15.26
C PRO A 68 7.52 5.73 15.06
N ALA A 69 6.25 6.10 15.08
CA ALA A 69 5.83 7.50 14.93
C ALA A 69 5.86 8.32 16.23
N THR A 70 6.53 7.85 17.29
CA THR A 70 6.50 8.43 18.64
C THR A 70 6.85 9.92 18.67
N ASN A 71 7.77 10.36 17.81
CA ASN A 71 8.23 11.75 17.73
C ASN A 71 7.72 12.49 16.47
N ALA A 72 6.74 11.92 15.78
CA ALA A 72 6.20 12.49 14.57
C ALA A 72 4.88 13.22 14.84
N GLN A 73 4.70 14.37 14.18
CA GLN A 73 3.41 15.01 14.03
C GLN A 73 2.77 14.51 12.73
N ILE A 74 1.56 13.98 12.83
CA ILE A 74 0.83 13.43 11.69
C ILE A 74 -0.44 14.26 11.48
N VAL A 75 -0.61 14.79 10.27
CA VAL A 75 -1.87 15.34 9.79
C VAL A 75 -2.43 14.35 8.78
N PHE A 76 -3.48 13.62 9.17
CA PHE A 76 -4.00 12.52 8.35
C PHE A 76 -4.57 12.97 7.01
N GLY A 77 -5.39 14.03 7.02
CA GLY A 77 -6.00 14.58 5.80
C GLY A 77 -6.74 13.52 4.96
N ASP A 78 -6.95 13.83 3.68
CA ASP A 78 -7.35 12.86 2.66
C ASP A 78 -6.09 12.34 1.94
N ALA A 79 -5.65 11.13 2.30
CA ALA A 79 -4.47 10.50 1.70
C ALA A 79 -4.59 10.36 0.17
N THR A 80 -5.81 10.11 -0.33
CA THR A 80 -6.11 9.99 -1.77
C THR A 80 -6.01 11.29 -2.55
N LYS A 81 -5.84 12.40 -1.84
CA LYS A 81 -5.59 13.74 -2.40
C LYS A 81 -4.23 14.30 -1.96
N GLY A 82 -3.32 13.45 -1.47
CA GLY A 82 -1.98 13.85 -1.05
C GLY A 82 -1.96 14.73 0.20
N LYS A 83 -2.99 14.64 1.05
CA LYS A 83 -3.10 15.47 2.27
C LYS A 83 -2.63 14.77 3.54
N LEU A 84 -2.09 13.55 3.44
CA LEU A 84 -1.36 12.89 4.51
C LEU A 84 0.01 13.55 4.66
N GLN A 85 0.29 14.11 5.82
CA GLN A 85 1.53 14.81 6.12
C GLN A 85 2.15 14.26 7.40
N VAL A 86 3.45 13.98 7.32
CA VAL A 86 4.25 13.50 8.45
C VAL A 86 5.42 14.46 8.64
N THR A 87 5.53 15.03 9.83
CA THR A 87 6.65 15.91 10.21
C THR A 87 7.40 15.28 11.37
N MET A 88 8.74 15.21 11.27
CA MET A 88 9.61 14.70 12.33
C MET A 88 10.79 15.66 12.50
N ASP A 89 11.08 16.06 13.75
CA ASP A 89 12.14 17.02 14.07
C ASP A 89 12.08 18.33 13.24
N GLY A 90 10.87 18.82 12.99
CA GLY A 90 10.61 20.03 12.20
C GLY A 90 10.80 19.87 10.69
N ARG A 91 11.05 18.65 10.19
CA ARG A 91 11.19 18.36 8.75
C ARG A 91 9.98 17.57 8.25
N MET A 92 9.43 17.99 7.11
CA MET A 92 8.41 17.25 6.39
C MET A 92 9.03 16.01 5.75
N LEU A 93 8.44 14.84 5.98
CA LEU A 93 8.79 13.58 5.33
C LEU A 93 7.87 13.38 4.12
N GLU A 94 8.23 13.95 2.98
CA GLU A 94 7.35 14.01 1.79
C GLU A 94 7.06 12.61 1.19
N GLY A 95 5.78 12.24 1.18
CA GLY A 95 5.34 10.93 0.70
C GLY A 95 5.56 9.80 1.72
N ALA A 96 5.81 10.12 2.98
CA ALA A 96 5.76 9.13 4.06
C ALA A 96 4.37 8.49 4.14
N SER A 97 4.35 7.18 4.36
CA SER A 97 3.14 6.40 4.58
C SER A 97 3.00 6.10 6.06
N VAL A 98 1.76 5.98 6.54
CA VAL A 98 1.46 5.73 7.94
C VAL A 98 0.64 4.46 8.07
N ILE A 99 1.13 3.53 8.88
CA ILE A 99 0.36 2.38 9.35
C ILE A 99 -0.06 2.66 10.78
N MET A 100 -1.36 2.85 10.99
CA MET A 100 -1.90 3.17 12.30
C MET A 100 -1.80 1.97 13.25
N ALA A 101 -1.83 2.28 14.54
CA ALA A 101 -1.79 1.28 15.60
C ALA A 101 -3.00 0.36 15.45
N GLY A 102 -2.84 -0.91 15.81
CA GLY A 102 -3.88 -1.93 15.70
C GLY A 102 -4.06 -2.53 14.31
N ALA A 103 -3.46 -1.96 13.25
CA ALA A 103 -3.40 -2.64 11.95
C ALA A 103 -2.55 -3.93 12.06
N VAL A 104 -2.87 -4.92 11.22
CA VAL A 104 -2.23 -6.25 11.20
C VAL A 104 -1.72 -6.55 9.79
N LEU A 105 -0.42 -6.78 9.64
CA LEU A 105 0.21 -7.21 8.40
C LEU A 105 0.71 -8.65 8.56
N MET A 106 0.35 -9.53 7.61
CA MET A 106 0.66 -10.97 7.68
C MET A 106 1.46 -11.46 6.47
N GLY A 107 2.68 -11.94 6.74
CA GLY A 107 3.69 -12.39 5.79
C GLY A 107 4.49 -11.26 5.12
N ASP A 108 5.57 -11.62 4.42
CA ASP A 108 6.62 -10.67 4.00
C ASP A 108 6.40 -10.01 2.63
N ARG A 109 5.46 -10.53 1.82
CA ARG A 109 5.20 -10.00 0.47
C ARG A 109 4.12 -8.91 0.52
N ILE A 110 4.39 -7.80 1.18
CA ILE A 110 3.47 -6.64 1.25
C ILE A 110 4.22 -5.39 0.81
N ALA A 111 3.79 -4.78 -0.29
CA ALA A 111 4.31 -3.51 -0.77
C ALA A 111 3.30 -2.40 -0.46
N ILE A 112 3.79 -1.33 0.15
CA ILE A 112 3.02 -0.12 0.46
C ILE A 112 3.72 1.06 -0.22
N GLY A 113 2.98 1.74 -1.10
CA GLY A 113 3.44 2.92 -1.82
C GLY A 113 3.62 4.14 -0.93
N ARG A 114 3.91 5.28 -1.55
CA ARG A 114 4.12 6.59 -0.90
C ARG A 114 2.79 7.25 -0.54
N GLY A 115 2.74 7.94 0.59
CA GLY A 115 1.55 8.68 1.02
C GLY A 115 0.33 7.79 1.30
N VAL A 116 0.56 6.52 1.63
CA VAL A 116 -0.50 5.56 1.96
C VAL A 116 -0.88 5.70 3.44
N LEU A 117 -2.18 5.70 3.71
CA LEU A 117 -2.71 5.57 5.07
C LEU A 117 -3.32 4.18 5.24
N VAL A 118 -2.81 3.41 6.19
CA VAL A 118 -3.47 2.17 6.66
C VAL A 118 -4.06 2.46 8.03
N GLU A 119 -5.38 2.50 8.10
CA GLU A 119 -6.10 2.84 9.32
C GLU A 119 -6.14 1.68 10.33
N THR A 120 -6.43 2.04 11.57
CA THR A 120 -6.51 1.13 12.71
C THR A 120 -7.39 -0.09 12.42
N GLY A 121 -6.90 -1.28 12.80
CA GLY A 121 -7.66 -2.52 12.71
C GLY A 121 -7.79 -3.10 11.30
N ALA A 122 -7.22 -2.47 10.27
CA ALA A 122 -7.10 -3.09 8.96
C ALA A 122 -6.23 -4.36 9.03
N MET A 123 -6.61 -5.41 8.31
CA MET A 123 -5.84 -6.65 8.18
C MET A 123 -5.42 -6.85 6.74
N ILE A 124 -4.11 -6.97 6.51
CA ILE A 124 -3.50 -7.13 5.18
C ILE A 124 -2.73 -8.45 5.14
N LYS A 125 -3.13 -9.35 4.24
CA LYS A 125 -2.44 -10.63 4.02
C LYS A 125 -1.60 -10.59 2.76
N SER A 126 -0.38 -11.09 2.86
CA SER A 126 0.49 -11.28 1.70
C SER A 126 -0.04 -12.36 0.73
N PRO A 127 0.27 -12.25 -0.59
CA PRO A 127 0.90 -11.09 -1.24
C PRO A 127 -0.06 -9.91 -1.37
N ALA A 128 0.39 -8.67 -1.12
CA ALA A 128 -0.43 -7.49 -1.34
C ALA A 128 0.42 -6.32 -1.85
N ILE A 129 -0.13 -5.54 -2.78
CA ILE A 129 0.48 -4.31 -3.29
C ILE A 129 -0.56 -3.20 -3.16
N ILE A 130 -0.20 -2.15 -2.43
CA ILE A 130 -1.02 -0.96 -2.21
C ILE A 130 -0.25 0.21 -2.84
N GLY A 131 -0.83 0.83 -3.87
CA GLY A 131 -0.24 1.90 -4.65
C GLY A 131 -0.15 3.22 -3.88
N ASP A 132 0.54 4.19 -4.48
CA ASP A 132 0.73 5.52 -3.91
C ASP A 132 -0.62 6.21 -3.64
N MET A 133 -0.64 7.09 -2.62
CA MET A 133 -1.79 7.92 -2.26
C MET A 133 -3.08 7.09 -2.07
N SER A 134 -2.94 5.89 -1.50
CA SER A 134 -4.07 5.01 -1.20
C SER A 134 -4.45 5.04 0.28
N GLU A 135 -5.69 4.65 0.56
CA GLU A 135 -6.20 4.53 1.93
C GLU A 135 -6.80 3.14 2.15
N VAL A 136 -6.25 2.40 3.11
CA VAL A 136 -6.84 1.15 3.61
C VAL A 136 -7.62 1.50 4.88
N ARG A 137 -8.93 1.60 4.74
CA ARG A 137 -9.81 2.10 5.79
C ARG A 137 -9.96 1.16 6.98
N GLN A 138 -10.44 1.72 8.09
CA GLN A 138 -10.59 1.08 9.37
C GLN A 138 -11.31 -0.28 9.23
N GLY A 139 -10.71 -1.33 9.78
CA GLY A 139 -11.28 -2.68 9.78
C GLY A 139 -11.34 -3.37 8.42
N ALA A 140 -10.78 -2.79 7.35
CA ALA A 140 -10.76 -3.42 6.04
C ALA A 140 -9.94 -4.73 6.07
N TYR A 141 -10.44 -5.76 5.39
CA TYR A 141 -9.72 -7.01 5.20
C TYR A 141 -9.22 -7.12 3.75
N LEU A 142 -7.90 -7.06 3.58
CA LEU A 142 -7.23 -7.30 2.30
C LEU A 142 -6.70 -8.73 2.28
N ARG A 143 -7.33 -9.56 1.46
CA ARG A 143 -6.87 -10.94 1.21
C ARG A 143 -5.58 -10.95 0.40
N GLY A 144 -4.86 -12.07 0.45
CA GLY A 144 -3.71 -12.29 -0.43
C GLY A 144 -4.07 -12.20 -1.93
N TYR A 145 -3.09 -11.78 -2.71
CA TYR A 145 -3.17 -11.39 -4.11
C TYR A 145 -4.12 -10.21 -4.36
N CYS A 146 -4.01 -9.16 -3.53
CA CYS A 146 -4.64 -7.87 -3.78
C CYS A 146 -3.63 -6.89 -4.40
N LEU A 147 -3.99 -6.29 -5.53
CA LEU A 147 -3.31 -5.15 -6.13
C LEU A 147 -4.33 -4.00 -6.16
N ALA A 148 -4.09 -2.93 -5.41
CA ALA A 148 -5.00 -1.79 -5.28
C ALA A 148 -4.20 -0.48 -5.29
N GLY A 149 -4.70 0.55 -5.95
CA GLY A 149 -4.04 1.86 -6.08
C GLY A 149 -4.66 2.68 -7.19
#